data_AF-A0A2A5WQU7-F1
#
_entry.id   AF-A0A2A5WQU7-F1
#
_cell.length_a   1.000
_cell.length_b   1.000
_cell.length_c   1.000
_cell.angle_alpha   90.00
_cell.angle_beta   90.00
_cell.angle_gamma   90.00
#
_symmetry.space_group_name_H-M   'P 1'
#
loop_
_entity.id
_entity.type
_entity.pdbx_description
1 polymer ?
#
loop_
_entity_poly.entity_id
_entity_poly.type
_entity_poly.pdbx_seq_one_letter_code
_entity_poly.pdbx_strand_id
1 'polypeptide(L)'
;MMSVIEKSIELNKALFELNSSTFKKLAELDSESFQSYMDLNKTTSEKMMEIKSVAAWLEMQRGYSKSLWDDSQSAFKAKSEICQQAYEQAGQLIKEASAKPAEA
;
A
#
# COMPACT_ATOMS: atom_id res chain seq x y z
N MET A 1 -21.15 -13.22 -30.42
CA MET A 1 -20.24 -13.94 -29.51
C MET A 1 -18.84 -13.44 -29.82
N MET A 2 -18.11 -12.85 -28.85
CA MET A 2 -16.75 -12.37 -29.09
C MET A 2 -15.80 -13.52 -29.40
N SER A 3 -14.81 -13.28 -30.26
CA SER A 3 -13.73 -14.20 -30.54
C SER A 3 -12.82 -14.40 -29.32
N VAL A 4 -12.11 -15.52 -29.28
CA VAL A 4 -11.12 -15.81 -28.22
C VAL A 4 -10.01 -14.75 -28.19
N ILE A 5 -9.66 -14.18 -29.34
CA ILE A 5 -8.64 -13.12 -29.44
C ILE A 5 -9.14 -11.83 -28.79
N GLU A 6 -10.39 -11.42 -29.05
CA GLU A 6 -10.98 -10.22 -28.42
C GLU A 6 -11.07 -10.37 -26.90
N LYS A 7 -11.53 -11.52 -26.40
CA LYS A 7 -11.55 -11.83 -24.96
C LYS A 7 -10.16 -11.77 -24.33
N SER A 8 -9.14 -12.28 -25.03
CA SER A 8 -7.75 -12.22 -24.56
C SER A 8 -7.22 -10.79 -24.51
N ILE A 9 -7.54 -9.95 -25.50
CA ILE A 9 -7.17 -8.53 -25.50
C ILE A 9 -7.84 -7.79 -24.35
N GLU A 10 -9.13 -8.02 -24.11
CA GLU A 10 -9.86 -7.40 -22.99
C GLU A 10 -9.30 -7.81 -21.63
N LEU A 11 -9.04 -9.10 -21.42
CA LEU A 11 -8.41 -9.59 -20.19
C LEU A 11 -7.04 -8.94 -19.95
N ASN A 12 -6.20 -8.84 -20.99
CA ASN A 12 -4.89 -8.20 -20.87
C ASN A 12 -4.99 -6.71 -20.51
N LYS A 13 -5.94 -5.98 -21.11
CA LYS A 13 -6.20 -4.57 -20.75
C LYS A 13 -6.64 -4.44 -19.30
N ALA A 14 -7.59 -5.27 -18.86
CA ALA A 14 -8.08 -5.24 -17.48
C ALA A 14 -6.96 -5.56 -16.46
N LEU A 15 -6.11 -6.56 -16.75
CA LEU A 15 -4.97 -6.88 -15.90
C LEU A 15 -3.92 -5.76 -15.88
N PHE A 16 -3.68 -5.10 -17.01
CA PHE A 16 -2.78 -3.94 -17.07
C PHE A 16 -3.30 -2.77 -16.23
N GLU A 17 -4.59 -2.45 -16.34
CA GLU A 17 -5.24 -1.41 -15.56
C GLU A 17 -5.20 -1.72 -14.05
N LEU A 18 -5.46 -2.98 -13.68
CA LEU A 18 -5.35 -3.46 -12.30
C LEU A 18 -3.92 -3.30 -11.76
N ASN A 19 -2.91 -3.69 -12.52
CA ASN A 19 -1.51 -3.52 -12.14
C ASN A 19 -1.14 -2.05 -11.97
N SER A 20 -1.57 -1.18 -12.90
CA SER A 20 -1.31 0.25 -12.85
C SER A 20 -1.97 0.90 -11.62
N SER A 21 -3.24 0.57 -11.35
CA SER A 21 -3.96 1.04 -10.16
C SER A 21 -3.30 0.57 -8.87
N THR A 22 -2.88 -0.70 -8.81
CA THR A 22 -2.18 -1.28 -7.66
C THR A 22 -0.87 -0.56 -7.39
N PHE A 23 -0.06 -0.34 -8.43
CA PHE A 23 1.19 0.41 -8.32
C PHE A 23 0.96 1.83 -7.82
N LYS A 24 -0.05 2.52 -8.34
CA LYS A 24 -0.41 3.87 -7.90
C LYS A 24 -0.75 3.91 -6.41
N LYS A 25 -1.57 2.97 -5.92
CA LYS A 25 -1.91 2.87 -4.49
C LYS A 25 -0.67 2.63 -3.61
N LEU A 26 0.24 1.78 -4.06
CA LEU A 26 1.51 1.53 -3.35
C LEU A 26 2.39 2.79 -3.30
N ALA A 27 2.49 3.52 -4.41
CA ALA A 27 3.26 4.75 -4.48
C ALA A 27 2.65 5.87 -3.61
N GLU A 28 1.33 5.98 -3.57
CA GLU A 28 0.61 6.90 -2.68
C GLU A 28 0.91 6.58 -1.21
N LEU A 29 0.80 5.30 -0.82
CA LEU A 29 1.13 4.85 0.54
C LEU A 29 2.59 5.13 0.92
N ASP A 30 3.52 4.93 -0.01
CA ASP A 30 4.94 5.24 0.21
C ASP A 30 5.17 6.75 0.38
N SER A 31 4.47 7.58 -0.40
CA SER A 31 4.52 9.04 -0.28
C SER A 31 3.97 9.51 1.06
N GLU A 32 2.85 8.96 1.51
CA GLU A 32 2.24 9.27 2.82
C GLU A 32 3.17 8.85 3.96
N SER A 33 3.75 7.65 3.88
CA SER A 33 4.70 7.15 4.87
C SER A 33 5.94 8.05 4.96
N PHE A 34 6.47 8.51 3.83
CA PHE A 34 7.59 9.44 3.79
C PHE A 34 7.25 10.77 4.48
N GLN A 35 6.07 11.32 4.21
CA GLN A 35 5.62 12.55 4.86
C GLN A 35 5.48 12.38 6.38
N SER A 36 4.90 11.26 6.83
CA SER A 36 4.82 10.93 8.27
C SER A 36 6.19 10.92 8.94
N TYR A 37 7.19 10.29 8.31
CA TYR A 37 8.56 10.27 8.84
C TYR A 37 9.20 11.64 8.91
N MET A 38 8.98 12.48 7.90
CA MET A 38 9.49 13.87 7.90
C MET A 38 8.88 14.68 9.04
N ASP A 39 7.58 14.55 9.27
CA ASP A 39 6.88 15.25 10.35
C ASP A 39 7.31 14.73 11.74
N LEU A 40 7.44 13.42 11.91
CA LEU A 40 7.96 12.81 13.13
C LEU A 40 9.38 13.29 13.44
N ASN A 41 10.27 13.33 12.43
CA ASN A 41 11.63 13.81 12.57
C ASN A 41 11.68 15.29 12.96
N LYS A 42 10.85 16.11 12.33
CA LYS A 42 10.75 17.53 12.65
C LYS A 42 10.31 17.73 14.10
N THR A 43 9.19 17.12 14.51
CA THR A 43 8.69 17.23 15.90
C THR A 43 9.69 16.69 16.92
N THR A 44 10.40 15.61 16.60
CA THR A 44 11.43 15.06 17.50
C THR A 44 12.64 15.98 17.61
N SER A 45 13.04 16.63 16.51
CA SER A 45 14.14 17.59 16.48
C SER A 45 13.80 18.86 17.25
N GLU A 46 12.55 19.34 17.16
CA GLU A 46 12.05 20.44 17.97
C GLU A 46 12.12 20.11 19.46
N LYS A 47 11.65 18.92 19.85
CA LYS A 47 11.72 18.44 21.24
C LYS A 47 13.16 18.27 21.75
N MET A 48 14.09 17.82 20.90
CA MET A 48 15.51 17.67 21.26
C MET A 48 16.13 18.96 21.83
N MET A 49 15.74 20.13 21.30
CA MET A 49 16.26 21.42 21.76
C MET A 49 15.85 21.79 23.18
N GLU A 50 14.78 21.17 23.70
CA GLU A 50 14.19 21.48 25.01
C GLU A 50 14.63 20.50 26.11
N ILE A 51 15.35 19.43 25.76
CA ILE A 51 15.72 18.35 26.68
C ILE A 51 16.86 18.77 27.60
N LYS A 52 16.60 18.68 28.92
CA LYS A 52 17.55 19.05 29.98
C LYS A 52 18.02 17.88 30.85
N SER A 53 17.59 16.65 30.54
CA SER A 53 17.97 15.46 31.32
C SER A 53 18.05 14.20 30.46
N VAL A 54 18.84 13.24 30.92
CA VAL A 54 18.96 11.91 30.31
C VAL A 54 17.63 11.15 30.34
N ALA A 55 16.84 11.30 31.41
CA ALA A 55 15.53 10.68 31.53
C ALA A 55 14.56 11.19 30.44
N ALA A 56 14.48 12.51 30.24
CA ALA A 56 13.66 13.12 29.19
C ALA A 56 14.14 12.71 27.78
N TRP A 57 15.45 12.57 27.59
CA TRP A 57 16.01 12.02 26.35
C TRP A 57 15.57 10.59 26.08
N LEU A 58 15.63 9.70 27.09
CA LEU A 58 15.21 8.31 26.95
C LEU A 58 13.71 8.19 26.65
N GLU A 59 12.87 9.00 27.29
CA GLU A 59 11.43 9.04 27.02
C GLU A 59 11.14 9.49 25.59
N MET A 60 11.82 10.53 25.11
CA MET A 60 11.70 10.99 23.73
C MET A 60 12.14 9.90 22.74
N GLN A 61 13.31 9.27 22.96
CA GLN A 61 13.81 8.18 22.11
C GLN A 61 12.86 6.98 22.07
N ARG A 62 12.24 6.64 23.21
CA ARG A 62 11.24 5.58 23.30
C ARG A 62 9.98 5.93 22.50
N GLY A 63 9.48 7.15 22.64
CA GLY A 63 8.34 7.65 21.86
C GLY A 63 8.61 7.62 20.36
N TYR A 64 9.75 8.17 19.94
CA TYR A 64 10.18 8.18 18.54
C TYR A 64 10.29 6.77 17.96
N SER A 65 10.96 5.85 18.68
CA SER A 65 11.12 4.46 18.25
C SER A 65 9.78 3.73 18.16
N LYS A 66 8.87 3.99 19.10
CA LYS A 66 7.51 3.43 19.07
C LYS A 66 6.73 3.93 17.85
N SER A 67 6.77 5.23 17.56
CA SER A 67 6.11 5.81 16.38
C SER A 67 6.63 5.20 15.08
N LEU A 68 7.95 5.08 14.91
CA LEU A 68 8.53 4.43 13.73
C LEU A 68 8.05 2.98 13.56
N TRP A 69 7.99 2.23 14.65
CA TRP A 69 7.55 0.84 14.64
C TRP A 69 6.07 0.69 14.30
N ASP A 70 5.22 1.51 14.91
CA ASP A 70 3.77 1.50 14.68
C ASP A 70 3.45 1.92 13.24
N ASP A 71 4.13 2.95 12.70
CA ASP A 71 4.00 3.37 11.30
C ASP A 71 4.47 2.27 10.34
N SER A 72 5.60 1.62 10.63
CA SER A 72 6.12 0.52 9.79
C SER A 72 5.16 -0.67 9.72
N GLN A 73 4.59 -1.08 10.86
CA GLN A 73 3.58 -2.15 10.89
C GLN A 73 2.33 -1.76 10.12
N SER A 74 1.86 -0.52 10.29
CA SER A 74 0.66 -0.02 9.61
C SER A 74 0.86 0.01 8.09
N ALA A 75 2.00 0.52 7.63
CA ALA A 75 2.36 0.51 6.22
C ALA A 75 2.48 -0.91 5.65
N PHE A 76 3.12 -1.84 6.39
CA PHE A 76 3.24 -3.24 5.96
C PHE A 76 1.86 -3.91 5.81
N LYS A 77 0.96 -3.68 6.78
CA LYS A 77 -0.40 -4.20 6.73
C LYS A 77 -1.17 -3.63 5.52
N ALA A 78 -1.12 -2.33 5.32
CA ALA A 78 -1.77 -1.67 4.18
C ALA A 78 -1.24 -2.18 2.83
N LYS A 79 0.08 -2.33 2.67
CA LYS A 79 0.68 -2.93 1.46
C LYS A 79 0.19 -4.35 1.22
N SER A 80 0.13 -5.15 2.27
CA SER A 80 -0.35 -6.55 2.19
C SER A 80 -1.81 -6.61 1.74
N GLU A 81 -2.67 -5.74 2.29
CA GLU A 81 -4.07 -5.62 1.89
C GLU A 81 -4.23 -5.17 0.43
N ILE A 82 -3.45 -4.18 -0.03
CA ILE A 82 -3.44 -3.74 -1.43
C ILE A 82 -3.09 -4.89 -2.38
N CYS A 83 -2.02 -5.63 -2.07
CA CYS A 83 -1.58 -6.75 -2.89
C CYS A 83 -2.59 -7.92 -2.87
N GLN A 84 -3.17 -8.22 -1.71
CA GLN A 84 -4.18 -9.26 -1.59
C GLN A 84 -5.43 -8.93 -2.43
N GLN A 85 -5.92 -7.69 -2.33
CA GLN A 85 -7.08 -7.24 -3.13
C GLN A 85 -6.78 -7.32 -4.63
N ALA A 86 -5.59 -6.92 -5.06
CA ALA A 86 -5.18 -7.03 -6.46
C ALA A 86 -5.13 -8.50 -6.92
N TYR A 87 -4.62 -9.40 -6.09
CA TYR A 87 -4.61 -10.83 -6.38
C TYR A 87 -6.03 -11.41 -6.53
N GLU A 88 -6.93 -11.07 -5.62
CA GLU A 88 -8.33 -11.52 -5.66
C GLU A 88 -9.05 -11.00 -6.90
N GLN A 89 -8.86 -9.73 -7.26
CA GLN A 89 -9.43 -9.12 -8.46
C GLN A 89 -8.88 -9.74 -9.74
N ALA A 90 -7.57 -9.98 -9.82
CA ALA A 90 -6.98 -10.68 -10.97
C ALA A 90 -7.58 -12.08 -11.14
N GLY A 91 -7.77 -12.81 -10.04
CA GLY A 91 -8.42 -14.12 -10.04
C GLY A 91 -9.87 -14.07 -10.53
N GLN A 92 -10.62 -13.01 -10.19
CA GLN A 92 -11.99 -12.80 -10.69
C GLN A 92 -11.99 -12.53 -12.21
N LEU A 93 -11.13 -11.62 -12.69
CA LEU A 93 -11.01 -11.30 -14.11
C LEU A 93 -10.71 -12.54 -14.97
N ILE A 94 -9.82 -13.41 -14.50
CA ILE A 94 -9.48 -14.66 -15.20
C ILE A 94 -10.68 -15.62 -15.24
N LYS A 95 -11.41 -15.76 -14.12
CA LYS A 95 -12.60 -16.62 -14.04
C LYS A 95 -13.70 -16.13 -14.99
N GLU A 96 -13.94 -14.82 -15.03
CA GLU A 96 -14.92 -14.19 -15.91
C GLU A 96 -14.56 -14.39 -17.39
N ALA A 97 -13.30 -14.15 -17.76
CA ALA A 97 -12.83 -14.36 -19.13
C ALA A 97 -12.93 -15.83 -19.58
N SER A 98 -12.83 -16.76 -18.63
CA SER A 98 -12.90 -18.22 -18.86
C SER A 98 -14.31 -18.80 -18.80
N ALA A 99 -15.31 -18.03 -18.36
CA ALA A 99 -16.68 -18.51 -18.25
C ALA A 99 -17.25 -18.86 -19.63
N LYS A 100 -17.86 -20.05 -19.73
CA LYS A 100 -18.60 -20.46 -20.95
C LYS A 100 -19.81 -19.54 -21.13
N PRO A 101 -20.16 -19.17 -22.38
CA PRO A 101 -21.43 -18.49 -22.63
C PRO A 101 -22.59 -19.37 -22.16
N ALA A 102 -23.60 -18.77 -21.51
CA ALA A 102 -24.81 -19.48 -21.10
C ALA A 102 -25.43 -20.15 -22.33
N GLU A 103 -25.67 -21.46 -22.25
CA GLU A 103 -26.39 -22.20 -23.28
C GLU A 103 -27.82 -21.62 -23.37
N ALA A 104 -28.18 -21.15 -24.56
CA ALA A 104 -29.52 -20.67 -24.91
C ALA A 104 -30.33 -21.79 -25.57
#